data_AF-A0A5C1I6I7-F1
#
_entry.id   AF-A0A5C1I6I7-F1
#
_cell.length_a   1.000
_cell.length_b   1.000
_cell.length_c   1.000
_cell.angle_alpha   90.00
_cell.angle_beta   90.00
_cell.angle_gamma   90.00
#
_symmetry.space_group_name_H-M   'P 1'
#
loop_
_entity.id
_entity.type
_entity.pdbx_description
1 polymer ?
#
loop_
_entity_poly.entity_id
_entity_poly.type
_entity_poly.pdbx_seq_one_letter_code
_entity_poly.pdbx_strand_id
1 'polypeptide(L)' 'MKKRLHIDYLRQHDLTIEEVKACAVFEHLTDEQAKEVIATLKTFTKIVYDYFKKEYKNH' A
#
# COMPACT_ATOMS: atom_id res chain seq x y z
N MET A 1 12.87 19.40 2.12
CA MET A 1 12.63 18.76 3.43
C MET A 1 12.03 17.38 3.22
N LYS A 2 12.64 16.30 3.73
CA LYS A 2 12.00 14.97 3.74
C LYS A 2 10.82 15.02 4.72
N LYS A 3 9.59 15.06 4.20
CA LYS A 3 8.36 14.97 4.99
C LYS A 3 8.40 13.61 5.71
N ARG A 4 8.49 13.58 7.04
CA ARG A 4 8.34 12.33 7.79
C ARG A 4 6.92 11.82 7.53
N LEU A 5 6.80 10.58 7.08
CA LEU A 5 5.50 9.91 6.98
C LEU A 5 4.95 9.76 8.40
N HIS A 6 3.89 10.49 8.71
CA HIS A 6 3.09 10.25 9.91
C HIS A 6 2.32 8.95 9.66
N ILE A 7 2.85 7.83 10.15
CA ILE A 7 2.21 6.52 10.01
C ILE A 7 1.13 6.43 11.09
N ASP A 8 -0.13 6.39 10.64
CA ASP A 8 -1.27 6.16 11.52
C ASP A 8 -1.49 4.65 11.71
N TYR A 9 -1.05 4.13 12.86
CA TYR A 9 -1.22 2.72 13.23
C TYR A 9 -2.66 2.34 13.58
N LEU A 10 -3.56 3.32 13.74
CA LEU A 10 -4.98 3.10 14.02
C LEU A 10 -5.83 3.09 12.75
N ARG A 11 -5.23 3.24 11.57
CA ARG A 11 -5.94 3.24 10.30
C ARG A 11 -6.76 1.95 10.13
N GLN A 12 -8.07 2.10 9.93
CA GLN A 12 -9.02 0.99 9.72
C GLN A 12 -9.61 0.94 8.30
N HIS A 13 -9.15 1.80 7.39
CA HIS A 13 -9.65 1.85 6.02
C HIS A 13 -8.53 1.59 5.00
N ASP A 14 -8.94 1.09 3.83
CA ASP A 14 -8.06 0.85 2.69
C ASP A 14 -7.45 2.15 2.14
N LEU A 15 -6.40 2.00 1.32
CA LEU A 15 -5.80 3.10 0.55
C LEU A 15 -6.81 3.64 -0.48
N THR A 16 -6.95 4.97 -0.50
CA THR A 16 -7.81 5.69 -1.45
C THR A 16 -7.03 6.20 -2.66
N ILE A 17 -7.75 6.54 -3.75
CA ILE A 17 -7.15 7.06 -4.98
C ILE A 17 -6.46 8.41 -4.72
N GLU A 18 -7.08 9.25 -3.89
CA GLU A 18 -6.59 10.56 -3.51
C GLU A 18 -5.27 10.44 -2.75
N GLU A 19 -5.15 9.48 -1.85
CA GLU A 19 -3.91 9.21 -1.12
C GLU A 19 -2.80 8.67 -2.03
N VAL A 20 -3.14 7.84 -3.01
CA VAL A 20 -2.18 7.38 -4.04
C VAL A 20 -1.67 8.57 -4.84
N LYS A 21 -2.58 9.39 -5.37
CA LYS A 21 -2.23 10.54 -6.21
C LYS A 21 -1.59 11.69 -5.43
N ALA A 22 -1.73 11.73 -4.11
CA ALA A 22 -0.98 12.63 -3.24
C ALA A 22 0.53 12.30 -3.19
N CYS A 23 0.93 11.09 -3.63
CA CYS A 23 2.32 10.76 -3.86
C CYS A 23 2.78 11.33 -5.21
N ALA A 24 3.83 12.17 -5.20
CA ALA A 24 4.35 12.82 -6.41
C ALA A 24 4.69 11.85 -7.56
N VAL A 25 5.05 10.60 -7.24
CA VAL A 25 5.36 9.57 -8.25
C VAL A 25 4.09 9.10 -8.99
N PHE A 26 2.91 9.21 -8.36
CA PHE A 26 1.64 8.70 -8.88
C PHE A 26 0.62 9.81 -9.19
N GLU A 27 0.98 11.08 -9.00
CA GLU A 27 0.08 12.23 -9.19
C GLU A 27 -0.55 12.29 -10.59
N HIS A 28 0.23 11.93 -11.61
CA HIS A 28 -0.17 11.98 -13.02
C HIS A 28 -1.06 10.81 -13.48
N LEU A 29 -1.31 9.83 -12.61
CA LEU A 29 -2.10 8.65 -12.97
C LEU A 29 -3.59 8.98 -13.10
N THR A 30 -4.24 8.29 -14.04
CA THR A 30 -5.71 8.26 -14.06
C THR A 30 -6.24 7.50 -12.84
N ASP A 31 -7.52 7.63 -12.57
CA ASP A 31 -8.13 6.96 -11.43
C ASP A 31 -8.13 5.43 -11.62
N GLU A 32 -8.23 4.95 -12.85
CA GLU A 32 -8.06 3.53 -13.21
C GLU A 32 -6.65 3.05 -12.90
N GLN A 33 -5.63 3.80 -13.31
CA GLN A 33 -4.22 3.46 -13.03
C GLN A 33 -3.92 3.51 -11.53
N ALA A 34 -4.49 4.47 -10.79
CA ALA A 34 -4.36 4.54 -9.35
C ALA A 34 -5.02 3.33 -8.65
N LYS A 35 -6.16 2.83 -9.16
CA LYS A 35 -6.76 1.58 -8.68
C LYS A 35 -5.86 0.38 -8.91
N GLU A 36 -5.15 0.31 -10.04
CA GLU A 36 -4.17 -0.74 -10.29
C GLU A 36 -3.03 -0.69 -9.27
N VAL A 37 -2.49 0.50 -8.96
CA VAL A 37 -1.47 0.67 -7.92
C VAL A 37 -1.95 0.13 -6.57
N ILE A 38 -3.18 0.45 -6.16
CA ILE A 38 -3.77 -0.06 -4.91
C ILE A 38 -3.85 -1.59 -4.93
N ALA A 39 -4.33 -2.17 -6.04
CA ALA A 39 -4.46 -3.62 -6.19
C ALA A 39 -3.10 -4.33 -6.14
N THR A 40 -2.08 -3.75 -6.78
CA THR A 40 -0.70 -4.27 -6.75
C THR A 40 -0.13 -4.25 -5.34
N LEU A 41 -0.28 -3.14 -4.60
CA LEU A 41 0.21 -3.04 -3.22
C LEU A 41 -0.47 -4.05 -2.30
N LYS A 42 -1.79 -4.23 -2.41
CA LYS A 42 -2.53 -5.25 -1.66
C LYS A 42 -2.04 -6.66 -1.98
N THR A 43 -1.86 -6.97 -3.25
CA THR A 43 -1.39 -8.29 -3.71
C THR A 43 0.01 -8.57 -3.21
N PHE A 44 0.93 -7.62 -3.35
CA PHE A 44 2.30 -7.75 -2.86
C PHE A 44 2.34 -7.95 -1.34
N THR A 45 1.60 -7.13 -0.59
CA THR A 45 1.53 -7.23 0.88
C THR A 45 0.99 -8.60 1.31
N LYS A 46 -0.04 -9.11 0.63
CA LYS A 46 -0.59 -10.45 0.87
C LYS A 46 0.45 -11.53 0.64
N ILE A 47 1.20 -11.47 -0.47
CA ILE A 47 2.27 -12.43 -0.78
C ILE A 47 3.33 -12.44 0.33
N VAL A 48 3.81 -11.27 0.74
CA VAL A 48 4.82 -11.13 1.80
C VAL A 48 4.29 -11.67 3.13
N TYR A 49 3.05 -11.34 3.48
CA TYR A 49 2.41 -11.85 4.69
C TYR A 49 2.24 -13.37 4.68
N ASP A 50 1.75 -13.93 3.57
CA ASP A 50 1.55 -15.36 3.41
C ASP A 50 2.89 -16.11 3.47
N TYR A 51 3.96 -15.53 2.94
CA TYR A 51 5.32 -16.05 3.08
C TYR A 51 5.78 -16.04 4.54
N PHE A 52 5.72 -14.90 5.23
CA PHE A 52 6.07 -14.79 6.65
C PHE A 52 5.28 -15.76 7.53
N LYS A 53 3.97 -15.88 7.28
CA LYS A 53 3.09 -16.79 8.01
C LYS A 53 3.46 -18.26 7.80
N LYS A 54 3.94 -18.64 6.62
CA LYS A 54 4.43 -20.00 6.34
C LYS A 54 5.72 -20.27 7.12
N GLU A 55 6.68 -19.35 7.08
CA GLU A 55 7.93 -19.47 7.85
C GLU A 55 7.67 -19.58 9.36
N TYR A 56 6.77 -18.75 9.90
CA TYR A 56 6.42 -18.79 11.32
C TYR A 56 5.72 -20.09 11.76
N LYS A 57 5.02 -20.78 10.86
CA LYS A 57 4.39 -22.08 11.16
C LYS A 57 5.35 -23.26 11.13
N ASN A 58 6.53 -23.09 10.56
CA ASN A 58 7.56 -24.12 10.46
C ASN A 58 8.62 -24.04 11.56
N HIS A 59 8.45 -23.12 12.52
CA HIS A 59 9.21 -22.98 13.76
C HIS A 59 8.33 -23.32 14.96
#